data_AF-A0A9R0X953-F1
#
_entry.id   AF-A0A9R0X953-F1
#
_cell.length_a   1.000
_cell.length_b   1.000
_cell.length_c   1.000
_cell.angle_alpha   90.00
_cell.angle_beta   90.00
_cell.angle_gamma   90.00
#
_symmetry.space_group_name_H-M   'P 1'
#
loop_
_entity.id
_entity.type
_entity.pdbx_description
1 polymer ?
#
loop_
_entity_poly.entity_id
_entity_poly.type
_entity_poly.pdbx_seq_one_letter_code
_entity_poly.pdbx_strand_id
1 'polypeptide(L)' 'MTLILQDFVVRNDMACGSTIGPILSSGVGIRTVDIGAPQLSMHSIREMCAVDDVNYSYEHLKAYFEEFTELDNKVKVDC' A
#
# COMPACT_ATOMS: atom_id res chain seq x y z
N MET A 1 7.44 7.58 16.43
CA MET A 1 6.85 8.44 15.38
C MET A 1 5.56 7.78 14.95
N THR A 2 4.44 8.50 14.90
CA THR A 2 3.15 7.88 14.57
C THR A 2 2.93 7.92 13.06
N LEU A 3 2.86 6.76 12.43
CA LEU A 3 2.50 6.63 11.01
C LEU A 3 0.98 6.73 10.87
N ILE A 4 0.52 7.61 9.97
CA ILE A 4 -0.91 7.79 9.70
C ILE A 4 -1.34 6.95 8.50
N LEU A 5 -2.48 6.28 8.62
CA LEU A 5 -2.98 5.32 7.63
C LEU A 5 -4.42 5.67 7.26
N GLN A 6 -4.81 5.33 6.04
CA GLN A 6 -6.19 5.39 5.57
C GLN A 6 -6.51 4.11 4.80
N ASP A 7 -7.68 3.54 5.03
CA ASP A 7 -8.15 2.37 4.30
C ASP A 7 -8.94 2.80 3.06
N PHE A 8 -8.67 2.14 1.93
CA PHE A 8 -9.37 2.38 0.68
C PHE A 8 -10.00 1.08 0.16
N VAL A 9 -11.32 1.13 -0.07
CA VAL A 9 -12.07 0.07 -0.71
C VAL A 9 -13.09 0.68 -1.67
N VAL A 10 -13.24 0.08 -2.86
CA VAL A 10 -14.26 0.50 -3.81
C VAL A 10 -15.64 0.02 -3.37
N ARG A 11 -16.69 0.66 -3.86
CA ARG A 11 -18.05 0.16 -3.65
C ARG A 11 -18.23 -1.20 -4.31
N ASN A 12 -19.00 -2.08 -3.66
CA ASN A 12 -19.27 -3.43 -4.15
C ASN A 12 -19.96 -3.49 -5.54
N ASP A 13 -20.62 -2.41 -5.95
CA ASP A 13 -21.31 -2.29 -7.24
C ASP A 13 -20.46 -1.63 -8.34
N MET A 14 -19.16 -1.39 -8.07
CA MET A 14 -18.23 -0.79 -9.02
C MET A 14 -16.98 -1.66 -9.21
N ALA A 15 -16.52 -1.77 -10.46
CA ALA A 15 -15.23 -2.40 -10.76
C ALA A 15 -14.07 -1.46 -10.43
N CYS A 16 -12.92 -2.04 -10.07
CA CYS A 16 -11.65 -1.34 -9.90
C CYS A 16 -10.61 -1.86 -10.90
N GLY A 17 -9.62 -1.04 -11.24
CA GLY A 17 -8.42 -1.52 -11.91
C GLY A 17 -7.64 -2.50 -11.02
N SER A 18 -6.98 -3.47 -11.64
CA SER A 18 -6.04 -4.36 -10.93
C SER A 18 -4.68 -3.67 -10.78
N THR A 19 -3.92 -4.08 -9.76
CA THR A 19 -2.50 -3.72 -9.59
C THR A 19 -1.60 -4.91 -9.95
N ILE A 20 -0.29 -4.72 -9.80
CA ILE A 20 0.71 -5.80 -9.90
C ILE A 20 0.74 -6.70 -8.67
N GLY A 21 0.15 -6.29 -7.54
CA GLY A 21 0.21 -7.02 -6.26
C GLY A 21 -0.27 -8.46 -6.37
N PRO A 22 -1.49 -8.71 -6.89
CA PRO A 22 -2.00 -10.06 -7.13
C PRO A 22 -1.17 -10.89 -8.13
N ILE A 23 -0.56 -10.22 -9.13
CA ILE A 23 0.30 -10.89 -10.12
C ILE A 23 1.57 -11.39 -9.45
N LEU A 24 2.20 -10.54 -8.62
CA LEU A 24 3.40 -10.90 -7.87
C LEU A 24 3.11 -11.99 -6.83
N SER A 25 2.07 -11.82 -6.01
CA SER A 25 1.77 -12.78 -4.94
C SER A 25 1.46 -14.17 -5.50
N SER A 26 0.71 -14.26 -6.62
CA SER A 26 0.43 -15.54 -7.27
C SER A 26 1.65 -16.14 -7.97
N GLY A 27 2.56 -15.31 -8.50
CA GLY A 27 3.75 -15.76 -9.21
C GLY A 27 4.86 -16.27 -8.29
N VAL A 28 5.06 -15.66 -7.11
CA VAL A 28 6.17 -16.00 -6.19
C VAL A 28 5.73 -16.56 -4.84
N GLY A 29 4.44 -16.54 -4.52
CA GLY A 29 3.91 -17.06 -3.25
C GLY A 29 4.25 -16.19 -2.03
N ILE A 30 4.65 -14.93 -2.23
CA ILE A 30 5.00 -14.00 -1.15
C ILE A 30 3.75 -13.23 -0.72
N ARG A 31 3.59 -13.02 0.60
CA ARG A 31 2.54 -12.16 1.15
C ARG A 31 2.75 -10.72 0.67
N THR A 32 1.72 -10.15 0.06
CA THR A 32 1.77 -8.83 -0.57
C THR A 32 0.68 -7.94 0.00
N VAL A 33 1.01 -6.66 0.22
CA VAL A 33 0.05 -5.60 0.52
C VAL A 33 0.22 -4.48 -0.51
N ASP A 34 -0.89 -4.01 -1.08
CA ASP A 34 -0.90 -2.84 -1.95
C ASP A 34 -1.10 -1.57 -1.10
N ILE A 35 -0.22 -0.58 -1.28
CA ILE A 35 -0.29 0.73 -0.65
C ILE A 35 -0.10 1.84 -1.68
N GLY A 36 -0.57 3.04 -1.40
CA GLY A 36 -0.36 4.20 -2.27
C GLY A 36 -0.80 5.50 -1.64
N ALA A 37 -0.22 6.61 -2.13
CA ALA A 37 -0.68 7.95 -1.80
C ALA A 37 -1.98 8.28 -2.56
N PRO A 38 -2.96 8.93 -1.92
CA PRO A 38 -4.18 9.33 -2.59
C PRO A 38 -3.90 10.40 -3.65
N GLN A 39 -4.55 10.27 -4.79
CA GLN A 39 -4.48 11.25 -5.86
C GLN A 39 -5.84 11.42 -6.55
N LEU A 40 -6.01 12.55 -7.22
CA LEU A 40 -7.19 12.86 -8.03
C LEU A 40 -6.83 12.89 -9.51
N SER A 41 -7.84 12.55 -10.33
CA SER A 41 -7.75 12.54 -11.79
C SER A 41 -6.72 11.56 -12.36
N MET A 42 -6.56 10.38 -11.74
CA MET A 42 -5.67 9.32 -12.23
C MET A 42 -5.96 9.02 -13.72
N HIS A 43 -4.90 8.93 -14.53
CA HIS A 43 -4.92 8.82 -16.00
C HIS A 43 -5.24 10.11 -16.78
N SER A 44 -5.35 11.26 -16.12
CA SER A 44 -5.41 12.57 -16.79
C SER A 44 -4.05 12.98 -17.35
N ILE A 45 -4.02 13.90 -18.33
CA ILE A 45 -2.80 14.60 -18.75
C ILE A 45 -2.15 15.40 -17.60
N ARG A 46 -2.96 15.74 -16.58
CA ARG A 46 -2.52 16.41 -15.36
C ARG A 46 -3.24 15.84 -14.15
N GLU A 47 -2.49 15.14 -13.32
CA GLU A 47 -2.92 14.55 -12.05
C GLU A 47 -2.66 15.52 -10.88
N MET A 48 -3.22 15.24 -9.70
CA MET A 48 -3.06 16.06 -8.49
C MET A 48 -2.99 15.21 -7.23
N CYS A 49 -2.03 15.49 -6.35
CA CYS A 49 -1.85 14.83 -5.05
C CYS A 49 -1.45 15.85 -3.98
N ALA A 50 -1.50 15.46 -2.70
CA ALA A 50 -1.04 16.31 -1.61
C ALA A 50 0.48 16.21 -1.43
N VAL A 51 1.12 17.31 -1.03
CA VAL A 51 2.56 17.35 -0.78
C VAL A 51 2.93 16.49 0.44
N ASP A 52 2.09 16.49 1.48
CA ASP A 52 2.34 15.75 2.71
C ASP A 52 2.34 14.23 2.49
N ASP A 53 1.54 13.72 1.54
CA ASP A 53 1.47 12.28 1.22
C ASP A 53 2.80 11.72 0.71
N VAL A 54 3.67 12.57 0.14
CA VAL A 54 5.03 12.18 -0.23
C VAL A 54 5.86 11.86 1.02
N ASN A 55 5.79 12.72 2.04
CA ASN A 55 6.50 12.51 3.30
C ASN A 55 5.93 11.29 4.04
N TYR A 56 4.61 11.14 4.08
CA TYR A 56 4.00 9.96 4.69
C TYR A 56 4.42 8.68 3.98
N SER A 57 4.41 8.65 2.64
CA SER A 57 4.86 7.47 1.88
C SER A 57 6.32 7.13 2.18
N TYR A 58 7.20 8.14 2.27
CA TYR A 58 8.60 7.96 2.65
C TYR A 58 8.74 7.32 4.03
N GLU A 59 8.07 7.88 5.06
CA GLU A 59 8.18 7.37 6.42
C GLU A 59 7.62 5.94 6.56
N HIS A 60 6.55 5.60 5.83
CA HIS A 60 6.02 4.22 5.83
C HIS A 60 7.00 3.23 5.22
N LEU A 61 7.57 3.55 4.05
CA LEU A 61 8.53 2.66 3.39
C LEU A 61 9.81 2.52 4.22
N LYS A 62 10.28 3.62 4.83
CA LYS A 62 11.42 3.59 5.74
C LYS A 62 11.17 2.66 6.93
N ALA A 63 10.04 2.84 7.62
CA ALA A 63 9.68 1.98 8.75
C ALA A 63 9.54 0.51 8.34
N TYR A 64 8.98 0.23 7.15
CA TYR A 64 8.94 -1.13 6.61
C TYR A 64 10.35 -1.73 6.47
N PHE A 65 11.29 -1.01 5.85
CA PHE A 65 12.65 -1.54 5.69
C PHE A 65 13.44 -1.65 7.01
N GLU A 66 13.14 -0.82 8.01
CA GLU A 66 13.82 -0.82 9.31
C GLU A 66 13.24 -1.85 10.29
N GLU A 67 11.91 -2.03 10.32
CA GLU A 67 11.23 -2.74 11.42
C GLU A 67 10.54 -4.04 10.98
N PHE A 68 10.28 -4.24 9.68
CA PHE A 68 9.42 -5.35 9.21
C PHE A 68 9.94 -6.73 9.59
N THR A 69 11.25 -6.99 9.49
CA THR A 69 11.82 -8.30 9.81
C THR A 69 11.56 -8.70 11.27
N GLU A 70 11.70 -7.76 12.21
CA GLU A 70 11.43 -8.05 13.62
C GLU A 70 9.94 -8.23 13.90
N LEU A 71 9.09 -7.46 13.22
CA LEU A 71 7.65 -7.58 13.32
C LEU A 71 7.16 -8.92 12.78
N ASP A 72 7.64 -9.32 11.60
CA ASP A 72 7.19 -10.52 10.92
C ASP A 72 7.49 -11.79 11.73
N ASN A 73 8.65 -11.83 12.38
CA ASN A 73 9.03 -12.93 13.29
C ASN A 73 8.08 -13.10 14.49
N LYS A 74 7.30 -12.07 14.85
CA LYS A 74 6.35 -12.10 15.97
C LYS A 74 4.94 -12.51 15.53
N VAL A 75 4.67 -12.54 14.22
CA VAL A 75 3.34 -12.82 13.68
C VAL A 75 3.17 -14.32 13.45
N LYS A 76 2.20 -14.93 14.12
CA LYS A 76 1.72 -16.29 13.83
C LYS A 76 0.32 -16.20 13.25
N VAL A 77 0.19 -16.47 11.96
CA VAL A 77 -1.09 -16.37 11.23
C VAL A 77 -1.57 -17.69 10.66
N ASP A 78 -0.69 -18.68 10.55
CA ASP A 78 -1.02 -20.04 10.14
C ASP A 78 -0.71 -20.99 11.30
N CYS A 79 -1.62 -21.93 11.58
CA CYS A 79 -1.55 -22.90 12.67
C CYS A 79 -0.64 -24.09 12.35
#